data_AF-A0A951TKB3-F1
#
_entry.id   AF-A0A951TKB3-F1
#
_cell.length_a   1.000
_cell.length_b   1.000
_cell.length_c   1.000
_cell.angle_alpha   90.00
_cell.angle_beta   90.00
_cell.angle_gamma   90.00
#
_symmetry.space_group_name_H-M   'P 1'
#
loop_
_entity.id
_entity.type
_entity.pdbx_description
1 polymer ?
#
loop_
_entity_poly.entity_id
_entity_poly.type
_entity_poly.pdbx_seq_one_letter_code
_entity_poly.pdbx_strand_id
1 'polypeptide(L)' 'HEITGAAVRRCETSGRGLENLSLDEWRALDARFDAGVFDAVSVEGSVAARQSEGGTAPARVREQLQRAKALAAG' A
#
# COMPACT_ATOMS: atom_id res chain seq x y z
N HIS A 1 -10.74 -7.56 -8.44
CA HIS A 1 -11.45 -7.54 -7.13
C HIS A 1 -11.60 -8.93 -6.51
N GLU A 2 -11.84 -9.99 -7.29
CA GLU A 2 -12.07 -11.35 -6.76
C GLU A 2 -10.93 -11.91 -5.87
N ILE A 3 -9.68 -11.83 -6.34
CA ILE A 3 -8.47 -12.27 -5.60
C ILE A 3 -8.35 -11.55 -4.25
N THR A 4 -8.54 -10.22 -4.25
CA THR A 4 -8.52 -9.40 -3.02
C THR A 4 -9.60 -9.86 -2.05
N GLY A 5 -10.81 -10.17 -2.53
CA GLY A 5 -11.88 -10.70 -1.68
C GLY A 5 -11.53 -12.05 -1.07
N ALA A 6 -10.86 -12.94 -1.81
CA ALA A 6 -10.39 -14.21 -1.29
C ALA A 6 -9.30 -14.03 -0.21
N ALA A 7 -8.37 -13.10 -0.42
CA ALA A 7 -7.34 -12.75 0.57
C ALA A 7 -7.96 -12.26 1.90
N VAL A 8 -8.93 -11.33 1.80
CA VAL A 8 -9.64 -10.79 2.98
C VAL A 8 -10.40 -11.89 3.72
N ARG A 9 -11.18 -12.72 3.03
CA ARG A 9 -11.91 -13.83 3.67
C ARG A 9 -10.99 -14.80 4.41
N ARG A 10 -9.82 -15.11 3.84
CA ARG A 10 -8.80 -15.97 4.48
C ARG A 10 -8.26 -15.33 5.76
N CYS A 11 -7.98 -14.03 5.70
CA CYS A 11 -7.50 -13.24 6.83
C CYS A 11 -8.55 -13.18 7.96
N GLU A 12 -9.81 -12.90 7.62
CA GLU A 12 -10.92 -12.87 8.58
C GLU A 12 -11.12 -14.23 9.27
N THR A 13 -11.07 -15.33 8.52
CA THR A 13 -11.24 -16.69 9.06
C THR A 13 -10.11 -17.07 10.02
N SER A 14 -8.91 -16.53 9.82
CA SER A 14 -7.72 -16.84 10.62
C SER A 14 -7.35 -15.77 11.64
N GLY A 15 -8.13 -14.68 11.75
CA GLY A 15 -7.89 -13.58 12.69
C GLY A 15 -6.57 -12.83 12.43
N ARG A 16 -6.10 -12.77 11.18
CA ARG A 16 -4.81 -12.20 10.78
C ARG A 16 -5.00 -11.05 9.79
N GLY A 17 -4.03 -10.13 9.73
CA GLY A 17 -3.96 -9.11 8.67
C GLY A 17 -3.34 -9.65 7.37
N LEU A 18 -3.51 -8.91 6.26
CA LEU A 18 -2.97 -9.26 4.93
C LEU A 18 -1.44 -9.36 4.94
N GLU A 19 -0.79 -8.51 5.73
CA GLU A 19 0.66 -8.47 5.96
C GLU A 19 1.21 -9.75 6.60
N ASN A 20 0.34 -10.54 7.23
CA ASN A 20 0.74 -11.76 7.92
C ASN A 20 0.67 -13.00 7.01
N LEU A 21 0.06 -12.93 5.83
CA LEU A 21 -0.01 -14.06 4.89
C LEU A 21 1.38 -14.35 4.31
N SER A 22 1.79 -15.62 4.28
CA SER A 22 3.05 -16.01 3.64
C SER A 22 3.00 -15.89 2.12
N LEU A 23 4.18 -15.87 1.46
CA LEU A 23 4.26 -15.79 0.01
C LEU A 23 3.58 -16.99 -0.68
N ASP A 24 3.65 -18.17 -0.08
CA ASP A 24 2.98 -19.36 -0.59
C ASP A 24 1.45 -19.23 -0.48
N GLU A 25 0.95 -18.62 0.59
CA GLU A 25 -0.47 -18.30 0.74
C GLU A 25 -0.94 -17.29 -0.32
N TRP A 26 -0.13 -16.26 -0.61
CA TRP A 26 -0.40 -15.33 -1.70
C TRP A 26 -0.41 -16.03 -3.06
N ARG A 27 0.59 -16.87 -3.34
CA ARG A 27 0.68 -17.63 -4.60
C ARG A 27 -0.42 -18.65 -4.77
N ALA A 28 -0.93 -19.21 -3.67
CA ALA A 28 -2.11 -20.08 -3.69
C ALA A 28 -3.39 -19.32 -4.10
N LEU A 29 -3.44 -17.99 -3.91
CA LEU A 29 -4.52 -17.15 -4.42
C LEU A 29 -4.31 -16.79 -5.91
N ASP A 30 -3.08 -16.44 -6.30
CA ASP A 30 -2.70 -16.20 -7.68
C ASP A 30 -1.18 -16.34 -7.87
N ALA A 31 -0.75 -17.14 -8.85
CA ALA A 31 0.67 -17.43 -9.08
C ALA A 31 1.52 -16.20 -9.45
N ARG A 32 0.89 -15.08 -9.84
CA ARG A 32 1.59 -13.82 -10.18
C ARG A 32 2.13 -13.07 -8.98
N PHE A 33 1.76 -13.43 -7.75
CA PHE A 33 2.30 -12.78 -6.56
C PHE A 33 3.78 -13.12 -6.34
N ASP A 34 4.54 -12.09 -5.98
CA ASP A 34 5.93 -12.16 -5.58
C ASP A 34 6.14 -11.46 -4.22
N ALA A 35 7.39 -11.34 -3.79
CA ALA A 35 7.74 -10.71 -2.52
C ALA A 35 7.33 -9.22 -2.44
N GLY A 36 7.07 -8.54 -3.57
CA GLY A 36 6.60 -7.16 -3.58
C GLY A 36 5.20 -6.98 -2.96
N VAL A 37 4.45 -8.07 -2.77
CA VAL A 37 3.15 -8.04 -2.09
C VAL A 37 3.26 -7.55 -0.65
N PHE A 38 4.35 -7.87 0.06
CA PHE A 38 4.52 -7.49 1.47
C PHE A 38 4.61 -5.98 1.64
N ASP A 39 5.37 -5.32 0.75
CA ASP A 39 5.44 -3.87 0.71
C ASP A 39 4.09 -3.29 0.29
N ALA A 40 3.44 -3.86 -0.72
CA ALA A 40 2.16 -3.35 -1.25
C ALA A 40 1.00 -3.37 -0.23
N VAL A 41 0.98 -4.35 0.68
CA VAL A 41 -0.08 -4.45 1.71
C VAL A 41 0.27 -3.72 3.02
N SER A 42 1.52 -3.28 3.19
CA SER A 42 1.93 -2.48 4.34
C SER A 42 1.30 -1.07 4.32
N VAL A 43 1.18 -0.44 5.49
CA VAL A 43 0.69 0.94 5.59
C VAL A 43 1.66 1.90 4.90
N GLU A 44 2.95 1.72 5.14
CA GLU A 44 4.03 2.53 4.58
C GLU A 44 4.07 2.43 3.06
N GLY A 45 3.99 1.23 2.51
CA GLY A 45 3.96 1.00 1.06
C GLY A 45 2.69 1.55 0.42
N SER A 46 1.53 1.39 1.06
CA SER A 46 0.27 1.97 0.60
C SER A 46 0.32 3.49 0.49
N VAL A 47 0.90 4.17 1.49
CA VAL A 47 1.10 5.62 1.47
C VAL A 47 2.15 6.02 0.43
N ALA A 48 3.28 5.32 0.37
CA ALA A 48 4.36 5.61 -0.55
C ALA A 48 3.95 5.46 -2.03
N ALA A 49 3.00 4.57 -2.34
CA ALA A 49 2.49 4.34 -3.69
C ALA A 49 1.61 5.49 -4.22
N ARG A 50 1.10 6.38 -3.35
CA ARG A 50 0.26 7.53 -3.76
C ARG A 50 1.10 8.70 -4.30
N GLN A 51 1.81 8.45 -5.39
CA GLN A 51 2.80 9.36 -5.99
C GLN A 51 2.25 10.31 -7.06
N SER A 52 0.96 10.23 -7.40
CA SER A 52 0.33 11.23 -8.28
C SER A 52 0.48 12.64 -7.71
N GLU A 53 0.36 13.65 -8.57
CA GLU A 53 0.34 15.04 -8.12
C GLU A 53 -0.70 15.24 -7.01
N GLY A 54 -0.30 15.87 -5.90
CA GLY A 54 -1.15 16.06 -4.73
C GLY A 54 -1.39 14.82 -3.86
N GLY A 55 -0.76 13.69 -4.16
CA GLY A 55 -0.88 12.46 -3.39
C GLY A 55 -0.19 12.49 -2.03
N THR A 56 -0.39 11.42 -1.24
CA THR A 56 0.10 11.31 0.15
C THR A 56 1.49 10.70 0.27
N ALA A 57 2.15 10.34 -0.84
CA ALA A 57 3.53 9.86 -0.79
C ALA A 57 4.44 10.90 -0.11
N PRO A 58 5.40 10.50 0.74
CA PRO A 58 6.25 11.44 1.47
C PRO A 58 6.96 12.48 0.59
N ALA A 59 7.35 12.09 -0.64
CA ALA A 59 7.91 13.02 -1.61
C ALA A 59 6.91 14.13 -2.02
N ARG A 60 5.65 13.76 -2.28
CA ARG A 60 4.58 14.71 -2.65
C ARG A 60 4.20 15.63 -1.51
N VAL A 61 4.15 15.11 -0.28
CA VAL A 61 3.93 15.95 0.92
C VAL A 61 5.06 16.96 1.10
N ARG A 62 6.32 16.57 0.89
CA ARG A 62 7.45 17.52 0.95
C ARG A 62 7.35 18.59 -0.13
N GLU A 63 7.01 18.22 -1.36
CA GLU A 63 6.80 19.18 -2.45
C GLU A 63 5.67 20.17 -2.13
N GLN A 64 4.52 19.68 -1.63
CA GLN A 64 3.41 20.51 -1.20
C GLN A 64 3.82 21.48 -0.08
N LEU A 65 4.60 21.01 0.90
CA LEU A 65 5.11 21.85 1.97
C LEU A 65 6.00 22.99 1.43
N GLN A 66 6.87 22.72 0.45
CA GLN A 66 7.68 23.78 -0.16
C GLN A 66 6.84 24.80 -0.93
N ARG A 67 5.83 24.33 -1.69
CA ARG A 67 4.89 25.23 -2.38
C ARG A 67 4.13 26.12 -1.40
N ALA A 68 3.63 25.54 -0.31
CA ALA A 68 2.90 26.29 0.72
C ALA A 68 3.80 27.35 1.39
N LYS A 69 5.06 27.02 1.68
CA LYS A 69 6.04 27.97 2.23
C LYS A 69 6.33 29.13 1.28
N ALA A 70 6.49 28.85 -0.01
CA ALA A 70 6.72 29.88 -1.02
C ALA A 70 5.52 30.84 -1.13
N LEU A 71 4.29 30.32 -1.09
CA LEU A 71 3.06 31.12 -1.12
C LEU A 71 2.88 31.99 0.13
N ALA A 72 3.28 31.50 1.30
CA ALA A 72 3.14 32.26 2.55
C ALA A 72 4.21 33.35 2.74
N ALA A 73 5.29 33.33 1.95
CA ALA A 73 6.39 34.28 2.04
C ALA A 73 6.25 35.51 1.11
N GLY A 74 5.23 35.54 0.25
CA GLY A 74 4.87 36.67 -0.61
C GLY A 74 3.56 37.30 -0.18
#